data_AF-A0A7W3TIZ7-F1
#
_entry.id   AF-A0A7W3TIZ7-F1
#
_cell.length_a   1.000
_cell.length_b   1.000
_cell.length_c   1.000
_cell.angle_alpha   90.00
_cell.angle_beta   90.00
_cell.angle_gamma   90.00
#
_symmetry.space_group_name_H-M   'P 1'
#
loop_
_entity.id
_entity.type
_entity.pdbx_description
1 polymer ?
#
loop_
_entity_poly.entity_id
_entity_poly.type
_entity_poly.pdbx_seq_one_letter_code
_entity_poly.pdbx_strand_id
1 'polypeptide(L)'
;MGWWSRWFGKRGTAENGEHAVIVSFQYGSPDTGPLAELGEQLRAALGDSGDGEYDGHEIAEDGSDGTFFMYGPDADRILARVKPLLQSHGQLSRLTARLRYGEAGRNAPETVLELG
;
A
#
# COMPACT_ATOMS: atom_id res chain seq x y z
N MET A 1 -3.99 20.53 -10.71
CA MET A 1 -5.17 20.11 -11.50
C MET A 1 -5.06 18.59 -11.65
N GLY A 2 -5.74 17.71 -10.91
CA GLY A 2 -7.02 17.81 -10.22
C GLY A 2 -7.96 16.67 -10.65
N TRP A 3 -7.45 15.45 -10.87
CA TRP A 3 -8.26 14.28 -11.31
C TRP A 3 -8.78 13.42 -10.15
N TRP A 4 -8.36 13.74 -8.92
CA TRP A 4 -8.49 12.87 -7.76
C TRP A 4 -9.81 13.09 -7.03
N SER A 5 -10.24 14.35 -6.88
CA SER A 5 -11.43 14.76 -6.10
C SER A 5 -12.78 14.20 -6.58
N ARG A 6 -12.86 13.59 -7.77
CA ARG A 6 -14.11 13.02 -8.32
C ARG A 6 -14.39 11.58 -7.88
N TRP A 7 -13.44 10.92 -7.24
CA TRP A 7 -13.60 9.56 -6.69
C TRP A 7 -13.72 9.53 -5.15
N PHE A 8 -13.41 10.63 -4.44
CA PHE A 8 -13.51 10.77 -2.98
C PHE A 8 -14.95 11.05 -2.47
N GLY A 9 -15.94 10.78 -3.31
CA GLY A 9 -17.35 10.92 -2.95
C GLY A 9 -17.83 9.70 -2.19
N LYS A 10 -17.60 9.67 -0.87
CA LYS A 10 -18.35 8.86 0.10
C LYS A 10 -18.24 7.33 -0.13
N ARG A 11 -17.04 6.76 0.03
CA ARG A 11 -16.94 5.34 0.42
C ARG A 11 -16.60 5.32 1.90
N GLY A 12 -17.44 4.60 2.64
CA GLY A 12 -17.71 4.86 4.04
C GLY A 12 -16.47 4.83 4.90
N THR A 13 -16.47 5.64 5.96
CA THR A 13 -16.09 5.12 7.28
C THR A 13 -16.60 3.69 7.36
N ALA A 14 -15.71 2.71 7.32
CA ALA A 14 -16.10 1.32 7.51
C ALA A 14 -16.95 1.27 8.76
N GLU A 15 -18.13 0.70 8.65
CA GLU A 15 -18.82 0.21 9.82
C GLU A 15 -17.95 -0.93 10.39
N ASN A 16 -16.98 -0.58 11.25
CA ASN A 16 -16.15 -1.44 12.10
C ASN A 16 -15.25 -2.51 11.42
N GLY A 17 -14.32 -2.14 10.54
CA GLY A 17 -13.34 -3.12 10.05
C GLY A 17 -12.04 -2.52 9.53
N GLU A 18 -10.92 -3.18 9.81
CA GLU A 18 -9.60 -2.79 9.34
C GLU A 18 -9.47 -2.99 7.82
N HIS A 19 -9.14 -1.92 7.11
CA HIS A 19 -8.89 -1.91 5.68
C HIS A 19 -7.47 -2.34 5.37
N ALA A 20 -7.24 -2.79 4.13
CA ALA A 20 -5.92 -3.19 3.67
C ALA A 20 -5.52 -2.45 2.40
N VAL A 21 -4.23 -2.10 2.33
CA VAL A 21 -3.54 -1.69 1.10
C VAL A 21 -2.42 -2.68 0.87
N ILE A 22 -2.57 -3.48 -0.18
CA ILE A 22 -1.60 -4.51 -0.58
C ILE A 22 -0.95 -4.03 -1.86
N VAL A 23 0.36 -3.78 -1.82
CA VAL A 23 1.11 -3.25 -2.96
C VAL A 23 2.01 -4.33 -3.51
N SER A 24 1.71 -4.81 -4.71
CA SER A 24 2.58 -5.70 -5.47
C SER A 24 3.51 -4.89 -6.37
N PHE A 25 4.75 -5.35 -6.52
CA PHE A 25 5.77 -4.70 -7.32
C PHE A 25 6.70 -5.74 -7.95
N GLN A 26 7.26 -5.40 -9.11
CA GLN A 26 8.45 -6.06 -9.62
C GLN A 26 9.69 -5.48 -8.94
N TYR A 27 10.58 -6.40 -8.62
CA TYR A 27 11.92 -6.14 -8.13
C TYR A 27 12.92 -6.84 -9.06
N GLY A 28 14.20 -6.58 -8.89
CA GLY A 28 15.20 -7.10 -9.84
C GLY A 28 16.54 -7.36 -9.20
N SER A 29 16.55 -7.55 -7.89
CA SER A 29 17.77 -7.71 -7.11
C SER A 29 17.56 -8.76 -6.02
N PRO A 30 18.55 -9.62 -5.75
CA PRO A 30 18.53 -10.45 -4.55
C PRO A 30 18.85 -9.64 -3.27
N ASP A 31 19.32 -8.40 -3.40
CA ASP A 31 19.59 -7.52 -2.26
C ASP A 31 18.28 -6.93 -1.72
N THR A 32 17.88 -7.33 -0.51
CA THR A 32 16.64 -6.89 0.14
C THR A 32 16.83 -5.67 1.03
N GLY A 33 18.07 -5.19 1.23
CA GLY A 33 18.38 -4.03 2.05
C GLY A 33 17.57 -2.77 1.70
N PRO A 34 17.49 -2.37 0.41
CA PRO A 34 16.69 -1.22 0.01
C PRO A 34 15.19 -1.38 0.32
N LEU A 35 14.65 -2.59 0.24
CA LEU A 35 13.24 -2.86 0.57
C LEU A 35 12.99 -2.79 2.08
N ALA A 36 13.96 -3.20 2.90
CA ALA A 36 13.90 -3.02 4.35
C ALA A 36 13.91 -1.53 4.73
N GLU A 37 14.80 -0.74 4.11
CA GLU A 37 14.85 0.72 4.32
C GLU A 37 13.56 1.42 3.89
N LEU A 38 12.97 1.02 2.75
CA LEU A 38 11.68 1.51 2.32
C LEU A 38 10.57 1.10 3.30
N GLY A 39 10.59 -0.14 3.80
CA GLY A 39 9.65 -0.62 4.81
C GLY A 39 9.65 0.24 6.08
N GLU A 40 10.82 0.64 6.56
CA GLU A 40 10.92 1.55 7.71
C GLU A 40 10.38 2.95 7.41
N GLN A 41 10.61 3.47 6.19
CA GLN A 41 10.01 4.74 5.77
C GLN A 41 8.48 4.67 5.70
N LEU A 42 7.94 3.56 5.20
CA LEU A 42 6.49 3.31 5.16
C LEU A 42 5.91 3.22 6.58
N ARG A 43 6.57 2.47 7.46
CA ARG A 43 6.21 2.34 8.89
C ARG A 43 6.17 3.70 9.57
N ALA A 44 7.21 4.52 9.41
CA ALA A 44 7.27 5.86 9.98
C ALA A 44 6.16 6.77 9.42
N ALA A 45 5.97 6.80 8.10
CA ALA A 45 4.97 7.66 7.46
C ALA A 45 3.53 7.36 7.90
N LEU A 46 3.20 6.08 8.11
CA LEU A 46 1.89 5.65 8.58
C LEU A 46 1.73 5.84 10.10
N GLY A 47 2.77 5.50 10.88
CA GLY A 47 2.77 5.65 12.33
C GLY A 47 2.66 7.11 12.78
N ASP A 48 3.44 8.02 12.20
CA ASP A 48 3.44 9.44 12.58
C ASP A 48 2.13 10.16 12.27
N SER A 49 1.40 9.68 11.26
CA SER A 49 0.12 10.26 10.83
C SER A 49 -1.10 9.62 11.52
N GLY A 50 -0.93 8.44 12.11
CA GLY A 50 -2.03 7.61 12.59
C GLY A 50 -2.95 7.12 11.47
N ASP A 51 -2.49 7.16 10.21
CA ASP A 51 -3.27 6.74 9.04
C ASP A 51 -3.35 5.20 8.92
N GLY A 52 -2.44 4.47 9.58
CA GLY A 52 -2.41 3.01 9.59
C GLY A 52 -1.09 2.44 10.11
N GLU A 53 -0.80 1.20 9.73
CA GLU A 53 0.45 0.51 10.03
C GLU A 53 1.02 -0.22 8.81
N TYR A 54 2.35 -0.35 8.81
CA TYR A 54 3.07 -1.23 7.91
C TYR A 54 3.40 -2.53 8.64
N ASP A 55 2.79 -3.63 8.18
CA ASP A 55 2.94 -4.94 8.81
C ASP A 55 4.24 -5.63 8.35
N GLY A 56 4.50 -5.58 7.04
CA GLY A 56 5.71 -6.15 6.47
C GLY A 56 5.65 -6.33 4.96
N HIS A 57 6.55 -7.18 4.47
CA HIS A 57 6.62 -7.53 3.07
C HIS A 57 7.06 -8.98 2.85
N GLU A 58 6.67 -9.49 1.69
CA GLU A 58 7.16 -10.74 1.13
C GLU A 58 7.92 -10.45 -0.17
N ILE A 59 8.92 -11.27 -0.46
CA ILE A 59 9.73 -11.18 -1.67
C ILE A 59 9.87 -12.60 -2.22
N ALA A 60 9.77 -12.75 -3.54
CA ALA A 60 10.10 -13.98 -4.22
C ALA A 60 11.55 -14.41 -3.92
N GLU A 61 11.80 -15.73 -3.83
CA GLU A 61 13.14 -16.25 -3.50
C GLU A 61 14.22 -15.81 -4.52
N ASP A 62 13.83 -15.59 -5.77
CA ASP A 62 14.70 -15.09 -6.84
C ASP A 62 14.81 -13.56 -6.90
N GLY A 63 14.11 -12.84 -6.01
CA GLY A 63 14.10 -11.38 -5.94
C GLY A 63 13.37 -10.68 -7.09
N SER A 64 12.54 -11.39 -7.85
CA SER A 64 11.86 -10.86 -9.05
C SER A 64 10.62 -10.01 -8.75
N ASP A 65 9.93 -10.28 -7.65
CA ASP A 65 8.75 -9.52 -7.21
C ASP A 65 8.58 -9.56 -5.71
N GLY A 66 7.71 -8.69 -5.22
CA GLY A 66 7.37 -8.63 -3.81
C GLY A 66 6.04 -7.94 -3.57
N THR A 67 5.61 -8.01 -2.31
CA THR A 67 4.35 -7.43 -1.86
C THR A 67 4.52 -6.75 -0.51
N PHE A 68 4.09 -5.49 -0.40
CA PHE A 68 3.97 -4.76 0.87
C PHE A 68 2.55 -4.89 1.43
N PHE A 69 2.45 -5.07 2.75
CA PHE A 69 1.18 -5.18 3.48
C PHE A 69 1.01 -4.02 4.44
N MET A 70 -0.09 -3.28 4.28
CA MET A 70 -0.43 -2.15 5.15
C MET A 70 -1.91 -2.22 5.52
N TYR A 71 -2.20 -1.79 6.74
CA TYR A 71 -3.54 -1.90 7.31
C TYR A 71 -3.93 -0.63 8.06
N GLY A 72 -5.23 -0.40 8.22
CA GLY A 72 -5.71 0.72 9.03
C GLY A 72 -7.15 1.10 8.75
N PRO A 73 -7.62 2.23 9.29
CA PRO A 73 -9.03 2.62 9.26
C PRO A 73 -9.50 3.20 7.93
N ASP A 74 -8.59 3.54 7.00
CA ASP A 74 -8.89 4.19 5.72
C ASP A 74 -7.85 3.80 4.65
N ALA A 75 -8.22 2.91 3.72
CA ALA A 75 -7.32 2.46 2.64
C ALA A 75 -6.92 3.60 1.69
N ASP A 76 -7.79 4.59 1.46
CA ASP A 76 -7.48 5.71 0.60
C ASP A 76 -6.42 6.61 1.25
N ARG A 77 -6.52 6.85 2.56
CA ARG A 77 -5.51 7.63 3.31
C ARG A 77 -4.17 6.91 3.39
N ILE A 78 -4.16 5.60 3.65
CA ILE A 78 -2.95 4.78 3.62
C ILE A 78 -2.28 4.93 2.26
N LEU A 79 -3.00 4.66 1.17
CA LEU A 79 -2.43 4.73 -0.18
C LEU A 79 -1.90 6.13 -0.50
N ALA A 80 -2.67 7.19 -0.18
CA ALA A 80 -2.25 8.56 -0.44
C ALA A 80 -0.94 8.92 0.29
N ARG A 81 -0.73 8.39 1.49
CA ARG A 81 0.48 8.59 2.29
C ARG A 81 1.69 7.88 1.69
N VAL A 82 1.53 6.61 1.31
CA VAL A 82 2.66 5.76 0.92
C VAL A 82 3.02 5.85 -0.56
N LYS A 83 2.06 6.21 -1.42
CA LYS A 83 2.26 6.33 -2.86
C LYS A 83 3.52 7.14 -3.24
N PRO A 84 3.78 8.34 -2.70
CA PRO A 84 4.99 9.09 -3.06
C PRO A 84 6.29 8.36 -2.72
N LEU A 85 6.34 7.64 -1.58
CA LEU A 85 7.52 6.86 -1.19
C LEU A 85 7.76 5.70 -2.16
N LEU A 86 6.70 4.94 -2.47
CA LEU A 86 6.73 3.83 -3.42
C LEU A 86 7.18 4.28 -4.81
N GLN A 87 6.62 5.38 -5.31
CA GLN A 87 6.95 5.92 -6.64
C GLN A 87 8.35 6.57 -6.71
N SER A 88 8.87 7.04 -5.58
CA SER A 88 10.23 7.59 -5.51
C SER A 88 11.32 6.51 -5.46
N HIS A 89 10.95 5.26 -5.16
CA HIS A 89 11.90 4.17 -5.04
C HIS A 89 12.34 3.65 -6.41
N GLY A 90 13.55 4.03 -6.82
CA GLY A 90 14.06 3.79 -8.18
C GLY A 90 14.23 2.32 -8.61
N GLN A 91 14.11 1.36 -7.69
CA GLN A 91 14.21 -0.07 -8.01
C GLN A 91 12.86 -0.78 -8.13
N LEU A 92 11.76 -0.13 -7.73
CA LEU A 92 10.43 -0.72 -7.87
C LEU A 92 9.89 -0.45 -9.27
N SER A 93 9.22 -1.43 -9.86
CA SER A 93 8.50 -1.25 -11.12
C SER A 93 7.19 -2.03 -11.12
N ARG A 94 6.30 -1.73 -12.07
CA ARG A 94 4.96 -2.36 -12.19
C ARG A 94 4.16 -2.36 -10.88
N LEU A 95 4.22 -1.23 -10.17
CA LEU A 95 3.54 -1.06 -8.89
C LEU A 95 2.02 -1.15 -9.08
N THR A 96 1.39 -2.03 -8.32
CA THR A 96 -0.07 -2.20 -8.29
C THR A 96 -0.56 -2.21 -6.85
N ALA A 97 -1.50 -1.32 -6.50
CA ALA A 97 -2.15 -1.30 -5.20
C ALA A 97 -3.53 -1.93 -5.27
N ARG A 98 -3.77 -2.95 -4.44
CA ARG A 98 -5.10 -3.48 -4.14
C ARG A 98 -5.58 -2.89 -2.83
N LEU A 99 -6.72 -2.20 -2.88
CA LEU A 99 -7.36 -1.58 -1.73
C LEU A 99 -8.57 -2.42 -1.37
N ARG A 100 -8.64 -2.86 -0.11
CA ARG A 100 -9.76 -3.63 0.43
C ARG A 100 -10.45 -2.82 1.52
N TYR A 101 -11.75 -2.58 1.35
CA TYR A 101 -12.56 -1.79 2.26
C TYR A 101 -13.32 -2.67 3.26
N GLY A 102 -12.59 -3.35 4.15
CA GLY A 102 -13.15 -4.07 5.30
C GLY A 102 -12.23 -5.19 5.78
N GLU A 103 -12.64 -5.90 6.84
CA GLU A 103 -11.88 -7.01 7.45
C GLU A 103 -11.53 -8.13 6.47
N ALA A 104 -10.44 -8.85 6.76
CA ALA A 104 -10.03 -10.03 6.01
C ALA A 104 -11.06 -11.16 6.12
N GLY A 105 -11.30 -11.88 5.02
CA GLY A 105 -12.19 -13.04 4.99
C GLY A 105 -13.70 -12.73 4.88
N ARG A 106 -14.10 -11.45 4.89
CA ARG A 106 -15.46 -11.03 4.51
C ARG A 106 -15.50 -10.64 3.03
N ASN A 107 -16.70 -10.64 2.43
CA ASN A 107 -16.95 -10.07 1.10
C ASN A 107 -16.79 -8.53 1.12
N ALA A 108 -15.57 -8.06 1.39
CA ALA A 108 -15.23 -6.65 1.41
C ALA A 108 -15.05 -6.12 -0.02
N PRO A 109 -15.52 -4.90 -0.34
CA PRO A 109 -15.26 -4.28 -1.63
C PRO A 109 -13.76 -4.13 -1.89
N GLU A 110 -13.33 -4.40 -3.11
CA GLU A 110 -11.93 -4.28 -3.52
C GLU A 110 -11.78 -3.47 -4.81
N THR A 111 -10.68 -2.75 -4.91
CA THR A 111 -10.28 -2.09 -6.15
C THR A 111 -8.78 -2.23 -6.36
N VAL A 112 -8.34 -2.24 -7.62
CA VAL A 112 -6.93 -2.38 -8.00
C VAL A 112 -6.55 -1.16 -8.83
N LEU A 113 -5.42 -0.55 -8.48
CA LEU A 113 -4.90 0.67 -9.09
C LEU A 113 -3.43 0.47 -9.48
N GLU A 114 -3.09 0.78 -10.73
CA GLU A 114 -1.70 0.88 -11.15
C GLU A 114 -1.09 2.19 -10.60
N LEU A 115 0.13 2.10 -10.08
CA LEU A 115 0.83 3.22 -9.46
C LEU A 115 1.97 3.77 -10.33
N GLY A 116 1.71 3.95 -11.63
CA GLY A 116 2.58 4.71 -12.54
C GLY A 116 3.83 3.97 -13.02
#